data_AF-A0A3D1IZW6-F1
#
_entry.id   AF-A0A3D1IZW6-F1
#
_cell.length_a   1.000
_cell.length_b   1.000
_cell.length_c   1.000
_cell.angle_alpha   90.00
_cell.angle_beta   90.00
_cell.angle_gamma   90.00
#
_symmetry.space_group_name_H-M   'P 1'
#
loop_
_entity.id
_entity.type
_entity.pdbx_description
1 polymer ?
#
loop_
_entity_poly.entity_id
_entity_poly.type
_entity_poly.pdbx_seq_one_letter_code
_entity_poly.pdbx_strand_id
1 'polypeptide(L)'
;AMADRWGLDLIAALQHAETAETAPDLTTIWSAVFQRPAEAAPDVDEDLYGGFIGSNDRRLLNQLRAMTPQNLAAARPNFDDARLEELLFRYRARNFPATLSEPEVQRWEQYRSARLFGGAGGARTIATLFDEIDQLSESADERGEAILGALYDYAEAIAPARD
;
A
#
# COMPACT_ATOMS: atom_id res chain seq x y z
N ALA A 1 10.13 42.38 12.67
CA ALA A 1 9.13 41.47 13.28
C ALA A 1 9.32 40.04 12.74
N MET A 2 8.61 39.02 13.22
CA MET A 2 8.77 37.64 12.70
C MET A 2 8.50 37.52 11.19
N ALA A 3 7.64 38.38 10.63
CA ALA A 3 7.37 38.43 9.20
C ALA A 3 8.62 38.76 8.36
N ASP A 4 9.39 39.78 8.74
CA ASP A 4 10.64 40.15 8.03
C ASP A 4 11.68 39.04 8.08
N ARG A 5 11.73 38.31 9.19
CA ARG A 5 12.64 37.17 9.37
C ARG A 5 12.30 36.03 8.39
N TRP A 6 11.04 35.87 8.01
CA TRP A 6 10.57 34.82 7.09
C TRP A 6 10.29 35.35 5.67
N GLY A 7 10.60 36.62 5.40
CA GLY A 7 10.34 37.24 4.09
C GLY A 7 8.85 37.29 3.73
N LEU A 8 7.96 37.37 4.73
CA LEU A 8 6.52 37.44 4.50
C LEU A 8 6.10 38.88 4.22
N ASP A 9 5.53 39.11 3.04
CA ASP A 9 4.88 40.37 2.71
C ASP A 9 3.47 40.41 3.31
N LEU A 10 3.36 41.01 4.49
CA LEU A 10 2.09 41.17 5.20
C LEU A 10 1.12 42.09 4.46
N ILE A 11 1.62 43.06 3.69
CA ILE A 11 0.75 43.99 2.97
C ILE A 11 0.05 43.24 1.83
N ALA A 12 0.79 42.45 1.06
CA ALA A 12 0.22 41.59 0.01
C ALA A 12 -0.76 40.57 0.58
N ALA A 13 -0.44 39.93 1.71
CA ALA A 13 -1.33 38.97 2.37
C ALA A 13 -2.67 39.61 2.79
N LEU A 14 -2.65 40.84 3.32
CA LEU A 14 -3.85 41.58 3.70
C LEU A 14 -4.71 41.95 2.49
N GLN A 15 -4.08 42.34 1.37
CA GLN A 15 -4.81 42.63 0.12
C GLN A 15 -5.52 41.38 -0.43
N HIS A 16 -4.87 40.21 -0.36
CA HIS A 16 -5.50 38.94 -0.74
C HIS A 16 -6.63 38.55 0.22
N ALA A 17 -6.49 38.83 1.52
CA ALA A 17 -7.54 38.59 2.50
C ALA A 17 -8.80 39.44 2.23
N GLU A 18 -8.64 40.74 1.94
CA GLU A 18 -9.76 41.63 1.57
C GLU A 18 -10.46 41.18 0.28
N THR A 19 -9.68 40.71 -0.69
CA THR A 19 -10.22 40.12 -1.93
C THR A 19 -11.02 38.84 -1.64
N ALA A 20 -10.54 38.00 -0.73
CA ALA A 20 -11.22 36.76 -0.34
C ALA A 20 -12.49 37.03 0.48
N GLU A 21 -12.51 38.06 1.32
CA GLU A 21 -13.68 38.47 2.12
C GLU A 21 -14.85 38.93 1.23
N THR A 22 -14.54 39.63 0.14
CA THR A 22 -15.52 40.16 -0.82
C THR A 22 -15.84 39.20 -1.97
N ALA A 23 -15.26 37.99 -1.96
CA ALA A 23 -15.46 37.02 -3.01
C ALA A 23 -16.94 36.53 -3.07
N PRO A 24 -17.46 36.23 -4.27
CA PRO A 24 -18.77 35.58 -4.40
C PRO A 24 -18.75 34.18 -3.78
N ASP A 25 -19.91 33.55 -3.63
CA ASP A 25 -19.97 32.15 -3.17
C ASP A 25 -19.20 31.22 -4.13
N LEU A 26 -18.09 30.67 -3.64
CA LEU A 26 -17.22 29.77 -4.39
C LEU A 26 -17.53 28.29 -4.11
N THR A 27 -18.58 27.97 -3.34
CA THR A 27 -18.89 26.60 -2.92
C THR A 27 -18.96 25.64 -4.11
N THR A 28 -19.59 26.04 -5.22
CA THR A 28 -19.67 25.23 -6.44
C THR A 28 -18.31 25.00 -7.08
N ILE A 29 -17.47 26.04 -7.15
CA ILE A 29 -16.13 25.95 -7.73
C ILE A 29 -15.26 25.01 -6.88
N TRP A 30 -15.26 25.19 -5.56
CA TRP A 30 -14.48 24.33 -4.66
C TRP A 30 -14.97 22.89 -4.69
N SER A 31 -16.28 22.67 -4.69
CA SER A 31 -16.85 21.34 -4.79
C SER A 31 -16.42 20.64 -6.08
N ALA A 32 -16.40 21.37 -7.21
CA ALA A 32 -15.93 20.83 -8.49
C ALA A 32 -14.41 20.58 -8.51
N VAL A 33 -13.60 21.48 -7.94
CA VAL A 33 -12.14 21.34 -7.86
C VAL A 33 -11.73 20.13 -7.00
N PHE A 34 -12.45 19.87 -5.92
CA PHE A 34 -12.16 18.76 -5.01
C PHE A 34 -12.94 17.48 -5.35
N GLN A 35 -13.74 17.48 -6.43
CA GLN A 35 -14.42 16.28 -6.88
C GLN A 35 -13.39 15.30 -7.45
N ARG A 36 -13.18 14.18 -6.75
CA ARG A 36 -12.30 13.11 -7.23
C ARG A 36 -13.00 12.29 -8.32
N PRO A 37 -12.31 11.94 -9.41
CA PRO A 37 -12.82 10.96 -10.36
C PRO A 37 -13.01 9.61 -9.67
N ALA A 38 -13.94 8.81 -10.18
CA ALA A 38 -14.08 7.44 -9.73
C ALA A 38 -12.86 6.63 -10.19
N GLU A 39 -12.13 6.07 -9.24
CA GLU A 39 -11.01 5.17 -9.48
C GLU A 39 -11.46 3.72 -9.29
N ALA A 40 -10.72 2.78 -9.87
CA ALA A 40 -10.93 1.37 -9.58
C ALA A 40 -10.68 1.12 -8.09
N ALA A 41 -11.40 0.16 -7.51
CA ALA A 41 -11.15 -0.24 -6.13
C ALA A 41 -9.69 -0.68 -5.98
N PRO A 42 -8.92 -0.06 -5.07
CA PRO A 42 -7.52 -0.41 -4.87
C PRO A 42 -7.40 -1.82 -4.26
N ASP A 43 -6.20 -2.38 -4.34
CA ASP A 43 -5.87 -3.59 -3.59
C ASP A 43 -6.01 -3.33 -2.08
N VAL A 44 -6.34 -4.35 -1.29
CA VAL A 44 -6.56 -4.17 0.17
C VAL A 44 -5.33 -3.66 0.92
N ASP A 45 -4.11 -3.92 0.43
CA ASP A 45 -2.89 -3.38 1.02
C ASP A 45 -2.70 -1.87 0.71
N GLU A 46 -3.36 -1.37 -0.33
CA GLU A 46 -3.34 0.03 -0.78
C GLU A 46 -4.54 0.83 -0.22
N ASP A 47 -5.57 0.15 0.29
CA ASP A 47 -6.83 0.76 0.69
C ASP A 47 -6.87 1.27 2.14
N LEU A 48 -5.78 1.82 2.66
CA LEU A 48 -5.73 2.34 4.04
C LEU A 48 -6.74 3.49 4.26
N TYR A 49 -6.96 4.30 3.22
CA TYR A 49 -7.82 5.48 3.26
C TYR A 49 -9.22 5.29 2.66
N GLY A 50 -9.60 4.06 2.27
CA GLY A 50 -10.95 3.76 1.76
C GLY A 50 -12.07 3.87 2.79
N GLY A 51 -11.72 4.02 4.07
CA GLY A 51 -12.69 4.20 5.14
C GLY A 51 -12.14 3.80 6.50
N PHE A 52 -12.76 4.33 7.55
CA PHE A 52 -12.41 3.94 8.92
C PHE A 52 -13.06 2.61 9.29
N ILE A 53 -12.31 1.77 10.02
CA ILE A 53 -12.81 0.51 10.54
C ILE A 53 -13.82 0.76 11.68
N GLY A 54 -14.96 0.07 11.61
CA GLY A 54 -16.01 0.13 12.61
C GLY A 54 -15.58 -0.39 14.00
N SER A 55 -16.31 0.00 15.05
CA SER A 55 -15.99 -0.41 16.43
C SER A 55 -16.12 -1.92 16.68
N ASN A 56 -17.02 -2.60 15.97
CA ASN A 56 -17.17 -4.06 16.00
C ASN A 56 -15.93 -4.75 15.45
N ASP A 57 -15.58 -4.46 14.20
CA ASP A 57 -14.39 -4.99 13.54
C ASP A 57 -13.12 -4.67 14.32
N ARG A 58 -13.00 -3.46 14.88
CA ARG A 58 -11.84 -3.11 15.71
C ARG A 58 -11.70 -4.01 16.94
N ARG A 59 -12.80 -4.36 17.61
CA ARG A 59 -12.79 -5.32 18.74
C ARG A 59 -12.41 -6.71 18.28
N LEU A 60 -12.94 -7.16 17.14
CA LEU A 60 -12.62 -8.46 16.57
C LEU A 60 -11.14 -8.57 16.19
N LEU A 61 -10.59 -7.56 15.52
CA LEU A 61 -9.16 -7.47 15.19
C LEU A 61 -8.27 -7.53 16.44
N ASN A 62 -8.65 -6.83 17.52
CA ASN A 62 -7.90 -6.91 18.78
C ASN A 62 -7.90 -8.31 19.37
N GLN A 63 -9.01 -9.05 19.29
CA GLN A 63 -9.09 -10.44 19.73
C GLN A 63 -8.21 -11.35 18.87
N LEU A 64 -8.30 -11.22 17.54
CA LEU A 64 -7.53 -12.02 16.60
C LEU A 64 -6.02 -11.82 16.79
N ARG A 65 -5.57 -10.58 17.01
CA ARG A 65 -4.15 -10.26 17.26
C ARG A 65 -3.59 -10.87 18.54
N ALA A 66 -4.44 -11.22 19.50
CA ALA A 66 -4.04 -11.90 20.73
C ALA A 66 -4.01 -13.43 20.62
N MET A 67 -4.46 -13.99 19.49
CA MET A 67 -4.48 -15.43 19.26
C MET A 67 -3.10 -15.97 18.89
N THR A 68 -2.86 -17.25 19.20
CA THR A 68 -1.73 -17.99 18.63
C THR A 68 -1.95 -18.19 17.12
N PRO A 69 -0.87 -18.41 16.34
CA PRO A 69 -1.00 -18.65 14.89
C PRO A 69 -1.96 -19.81 14.55
N GLN A 70 -1.96 -20.88 15.33
CA GLN A 70 -2.84 -22.05 15.13
C GLN A 70 -4.30 -21.70 15.40
N ASN A 71 -4.59 -20.94 16.46
CA ASN A 71 -5.96 -20.49 16.75
C ASN A 71 -6.44 -19.47 15.72
N LEU A 72 -5.55 -18.60 15.24
CA LEU A 72 -5.85 -17.64 14.18
C LEU A 72 -6.22 -18.32 12.86
N ALA A 73 -5.60 -19.45 12.53
CA ALA A 73 -5.93 -20.25 11.35
C ALA A 73 -7.30 -20.92 11.43
N ALA A 74 -7.74 -21.30 12.64
CA ALA A 74 -9.05 -21.87 12.89
C ALA A 74 -10.16 -20.80 13.00
N ALA A 75 -9.80 -19.53 13.19
CA ALA A 75 -10.77 -18.45 13.35
C ALA A 75 -11.63 -18.25 12.08
N ARG A 76 -12.90 -17.94 12.29
CA ARG A 76 -13.87 -17.60 11.23
C ARG A 76 -14.58 -16.30 11.62
N PRO A 77 -13.85 -15.16 11.63
CA PRO A 77 -14.46 -13.86 11.93
C PRO A 77 -15.48 -13.49 10.86
N ASN A 78 -16.52 -12.78 11.26
CA ASN A 78 -17.48 -12.14 10.35
C ASN A 78 -17.26 -10.64 10.45
N PHE A 79 -16.58 -10.06 9.45
CA PHE A 79 -16.28 -8.64 9.41
C PHE A 79 -17.41 -7.85 8.76
N ASP A 80 -17.66 -6.64 9.26
CA ASP A 80 -18.55 -5.68 8.58
C ASP A 80 -17.81 -5.06 7.38
N ASP A 81 -16.50 -4.83 7.51
CA ASP A 81 -15.63 -4.32 6.45
C ASP A 81 -15.05 -5.45 5.57
N ALA A 82 -15.43 -5.46 4.29
CA ALA A 82 -15.04 -6.47 3.32
C ALA A 82 -13.52 -6.58 3.08
N ARG A 83 -12.74 -5.55 3.41
CA ARG A 83 -11.27 -5.56 3.23
C ARG A 83 -10.58 -6.50 4.21
N LEU A 84 -11.19 -6.70 5.39
CA LEU A 84 -10.54 -7.38 6.51
C LEU A 84 -10.41 -8.88 6.31
N GLU A 85 -11.29 -9.51 5.54
CA GLU A 85 -11.18 -10.94 5.22
C GLU A 85 -9.90 -11.24 4.44
N GLU A 86 -9.64 -10.46 3.38
CA GLU A 86 -8.45 -10.60 2.56
C GLU A 86 -7.18 -10.17 3.33
N LEU A 87 -7.24 -9.08 4.09
CA LEU A 87 -6.12 -8.65 4.93
C LEU A 87 -5.73 -9.72 5.97
N LEU A 88 -6.70 -10.38 6.59
CA LEU A 88 -6.43 -11.47 7.54
C LEU A 88 -5.77 -12.67 6.85
N PHE A 89 -6.25 -13.04 5.66
CA PHE A 89 -5.65 -14.11 4.87
C PHE A 89 -4.19 -13.78 4.53
N ARG A 90 -3.92 -12.59 3.97
CA ARG A 90 -2.55 -12.17 3.60
C ARG A 90 -1.65 -12.02 4.81
N TYR A 91 -2.17 -11.53 5.94
CA TYR A 91 -1.42 -11.47 7.20
C TYR A 91 -0.98 -12.87 7.65
N ARG A 92 -1.88 -13.85 7.63
CA ARG A 92 -1.52 -15.25 7.94
C ARG A 92 -0.50 -15.81 6.96
N ALA A 93 -0.69 -15.61 5.66
CA ALA A 93 0.20 -16.15 4.66
C ALA A 93 1.63 -15.59 4.75
N ARG A 94 1.76 -14.29 5.04
CA ARG A 94 3.06 -13.61 5.22
C ARG A 94 3.78 -14.01 6.50
N ASN A 95 3.05 -14.12 7.61
CA ASN A 95 3.67 -14.23 8.94
C ASN A 95 3.66 -15.65 9.49
N PHE A 96 2.68 -16.47 9.09
CA PHE A 96 2.46 -17.82 9.61
C PHE A 96 2.16 -18.82 8.47
N PRO A 97 3.02 -18.92 7.43
CA PRO A 97 2.76 -19.76 6.26
C PRO A 97 2.55 -21.24 6.62
N ALA A 98 3.19 -21.74 7.68
CA ALA A 98 3.02 -23.10 8.18
C ALA A 98 1.61 -23.41 8.72
N THR A 99 0.75 -22.39 8.89
CA THR A 99 -0.64 -22.54 9.34
C THR A 99 -1.65 -22.53 8.19
N LEU A 100 -1.18 -22.38 6.96
CA LEU A 100 -2.03 -22.45 5.78
C LEU A 100 -2.37 -23.91 5.47
N SER A 101 -3.63 -24.15 5.14
CA SER A 101 -4.07 -25.40 4.50
C SER A 101 -3.57 -25.48 3.06
N GLU A 102 -3.56 -26.67 2.47
CA GLU A 102 -3.13 -26.88 1.08
C GLU A 102 -3.86 -25.96 0.06
N PRO A 103 -5.20 -25.78 0.12
CA PRO A 103 -5.87 -24.82 -0.76
C PRO A 103 -5.45 -23.37 -0.52
N GLU A 104 -5.15 -22.99 0.72
CA GLU A 104 -4.68 -21.65 1.06
C GLU A 104 -3.24 -21.40 0.56
N VAL A 105 -2.38 -22.43 0.60
CA VAL A 105 -1.04 -22.38 0.00
C VAL A 105 -1.15 -22.16 -1.51
N GLN A 106 -1.98 -22.94 -2.20
CA GLN A 106 -2.19 -22.76 -3.65
C GLN A 106 -2.73 -21.37 -3.99
N ARG A 107 -3.71 -20.88 -3.22
CA ARG A 107 -4.23 -19.51 -3.36
C ARG A 107 -3.14 -18.46 -3.18
N TRP A 108 -2.26 -18.66 -2.20
CA TRP A 108 -1.15 -17.75 -1.93
C TRP A 108 -0.10 -17.78 -3.05
N GLU A 109 0.24 -18.95 -3.58
CA GLU A 109 1.16 -19.09 -4.72
C GLU A 109 0.61 -18.43 -5.98
N GLN A 110 -0.68 -18.59 -6.27
CA GLN A 110 -1.34 -17.89 -7.38
C GLN A 110 -1.27 -16.37 -7.21
N TYR A 111 -1.53 -15.86 -6.01
CA TYR A 111 -1.39 -14.44 -5.70
C TYR A 111 0.06 -13.95 -5.90
N ARG A 112 1.05 -14.69 -5.39
CA ARG A 112 2.47 -14.36 -5.55
C ARG A 112 2.88 -14.36 -7.02
N SER A 113 2.46 -15.36 -7.78
CA SER A 113 2.74 -15.48 -9.22
C SER A 113 2.14 -14.31 -10.02
N ALA A 114 0.87 -13.99 -9.77
CA ALA A 114 0.20 -12.86 -10.40
C ALA A 114 0.90 -11.52 -10.13
N ARG A 115 1.46 -11.33 -8.92
CA ARG A 115 2.22 -10.12 -8.54
C ARG A 115 3.63 -10.12 -9.13
N LEU A 116 4.42 -11.16 -8.88
CA LEU A 116 5.85 -11.20 -9.20
C LEU A 116 6.14 -11.45 -10.68
N PHE A 117 5.24 -12.11 -11.40
CA PHE A 117 5.38 -12.32 -12.85
C PHE A 117 4.39 -11.49 -13.67
N GLY A 118 3.14 -11.36 -13.20
CA GLY A 118 2.07 -10.69 -13.94
C GLY A 118 1.90 -9.19 -13.66
N GLY A 119 2.57 -8.64 -12.64
CA GLY A 119 2.47 -7.22 -12.27
C GLY A 119 1.09 -6.82 -11.72
N ALA A 120 0.31 -7.78 -11.21
CA ALA A 120 -1.02 -7.53 -10.65
C ALA A 120 -0.96 -6.44 -9.57
N GLY A 121 -1.91 -5.49 -9.59
CA GLY A 121 -1.91 -4.34 -8.69
C GLY A 121 -0.76 -3.36 -8.94
N GLY A 122 -0.21 -3.31 -10.15
CA GLY A 122 0.91 -2.41 -10.47
C GLY A 122 2.23 -2.82 -9.83
N ALA A 123 2.36 -4.07 -9.37
CA ALA A 123 3.58 -4.57 -8.77
C ALA A 123 4.73 -4.63 -9.80
N ARG A 124 5.94 -4.30 -9.35
CA ARG A 124 7.16 -4.54 -10.13
C ARG A 124 7.36 -6.05 -10.31
N THR A 125 7.50 -6.48 -11.56
CA THR A 125 7.77 -7.89 -11.89
C THR A 125 9.24 -8.24 -11.70
N ILE A 126 9.56 -9.53 -11.55
CA ILE A 126 10.94 -10.03 -11.51
C ILE A 126 11.68 -9.66 -12.81
N ALA A 127 11.02 -9.75 -13.97
CA ALA A 127 11.63 -9.35 -15.24
C ALA A 127 12.01 -7.86 -15.24
N THR A 128 11.08 -6.99 -14.82
CA THR A 128 11.35 -5.55 -14.71
C THR A 128 12.46 -5.26 -13.70
N LEU A 129 12.49 -5.97 -12.57
CA LEU A 129 13.56 -5.83 -11.59
C LEU A 129 14.93 -6.19 -12.17
N PHE A 130 15.02 -7.28 -12.94
CA PHE A 130 16.27 -7.68 -13.60
C PHE A 130 16.72 -6.66 -14.63
N ASP A 131 15.80 -6.14 -15.46
CA ASP A 131 16.13 -5.08 -16.42
C ASP A 131 16.67 -3.81 -15.71
N GLU A 132 16.11 -3.45 -14.56
CA GLU A 132 16.58 -2.31 -13.76
C GLU A 132 17.94 -2.60 -13.08
N ILE A 133 18.17 -3.83 -12.61
CA ILE A 133 19.45 -4.25 -12.03
C ILE A 133 20.56 -4.15 -13.08
N ASP A 134 20.31 -4.63 -14.29
CA ASP A 134 21.28 -4.57 -15.39
C ASP A 134 21.64 -3.13 -15.73
N GLN A 135 20.65 -2.24 -15.84
CA GLN A 135 20.86 -0.81 -16.09
C GLN A 135 21.68 -0.13 -14.99
N LEU A 136 21.39 -0.43 -13.72
CA LEU A 136 22.11 0.16 -12.60
C LEU A 136 23.55 -0.36 -12.50
N SER A 137 23.78 -1.61 -12.91
CA SER A 137 25.09 -2.24 -12.87
C SER A 137 26.10 -1.57 -13.81
N GLU A 138 25.66 -0.90 -14.88
CA GLU A 138 26.56 -0.22 -15.84
C GLU A 138 27.41 0.90 -15.22
N SER A 139 26.97 1.48 -14.09
CA SER A 139 27.63 2.61 -13.44
C SER A 139 27.86 2.41 -11.95
N ALA A 140 27.61 1.19 -11.44
CA ALA A 140 27.73 0.87 -10.04
C ALA A 140 29.20 0.87 -9.58
N ASP A 141 29.43 1.29 -8.33
CA ASP A 141 30.70 1.04 -7.65
C ASP A 141 30.70 -0.37 -7.05
N GLU A 142 31.83 -0.81 -6.48
CA GLU A 142 31.99 -2.15 -5.90
C GLU A 142 30.89 -2.50 -4.88
N ARG A 143 30.45 -1.52 -4.08
CA ARG A 143 29.36 -1.70 -3.12
C ARG A 143 28.01 -1.85 -3.84
N GLY A 144 27.77 -1.03 -4.86
CA GLY A 144 26.59 -1.10 -5.70
C GLY A 144 26.46 -2.47 -6.37
N GLU A 145 27.52 -2.97 -6.99
CA GLU A 145 27.56 -4.29 -7.61
C GLU A 145 27.22 -5.41 -6.60
N ALA A 146 27.78 -5.34 -5.39
CA ALA A 146 27.48 -6.32 -4.34
C ALA A 146 26.01 -6.30 -3.91
N ILE A 147 25.39 -5.12 -3.81
CA ILE A 147 23.97 -4.97 -3.47
C ILE A 147 23.10 -5.49 -4.62
N LEU A 148 23.41 -5.12 -5.86
CA LEU A 148 22.67 -5.52 -7.05
C LEU A 148 22.72 -7.04 -7.25
N GLY A 149 23.88 -7.67 -7.04
CA GLY A 149 24.01 -9.13 -7.02
C GLY A 149 23.14 -9.78 -5.95
N ALA A 150 23.13 -9.24 -4.72
CA ALA A 150 22.29 -9.75 -3.64
C ALA A 150 20.78 -9.61 -3.93
N LEU A 151 20.37 -8.54 -4.64
CA LEU A 151 18.99 -8.37 -5.09
C LEU A 151 18.61 -9.40 -6.15
N TYR A 152 19.52 -9.70 -7.07
CA TYR A 152 19.34 -10.73 -8.08
C TYR A 152 19.13 -12.11 -7.42
N ASP A 153 20.04 -12.51 -6.52
CA ASP A 153 19.96 -13.77 -5.77
C ASP A 153 18.66 -13.87 -4.97
N TYR A 154 18.26 -12.78 -4.32
CA TYR A 154 17.01 -12.74 -3.54
C TYR A 154 15.79 -12.95 -4.43
N ALA A 155 15.72 -12.29 -5.59
CA ALA A 155 14.60 -12.41 -6.51
C ALA A 155 14.44 -13.83 -7.06
N GLU A 156 15.55 -14.53 -7.37
CA GLU A 156 15.53 -15.94 -7.74
C GLU A 156 15.03 -16.81 -6.58
N ALA A 157 15.52 -16.58 -5.36
CA ALA A 157 15.14 -17.37 -4.18
C ALA A 157 13.65 -17.25 -3.81
N ILE A 158 13.01 -16.11 -4.10
CA ILE A 158 11.60 -15.88 -3.80
C ILE A 158 10.67 -16.09 -5.00
N ALA A 159 11.18 -16.46 -6.16
CA ALA A 159 10.37 -16.69 -7.34
C ALA A 159 9.38 -17.85 -7.09
N PRO A 160 8.07 -17.67 -7.34
CA PRO A 160 7.11 -18.77 -7.30
C PRO A 160 7.49 -19.85 -8.31
N ALA A 161 7.17 -21.11 -8.00
CA ALA A 161 7.37 -22.20 -8.96
C ALA A 161 6.60 -21.89 -10.26
N ARG A 162 7.29 -22.06 -11.39
CA ARG A 162 6.66 -22.01 -12.72
C ARG A 162 6.11 -23.39 -13.02
N ASP A 163 4.81 -23.48 -13.26
CA ASP A 163 4.18 -24.65 -13.88
C ASP A 163 4.66 -24.83 -15.33
#